data_AF-A0A5J4R779-F1
#
_entry.id   AF-A0A5J4R779-F1
#
_cell.length_a   1.000
_cell.length_b   1.000
_cell.length_c   1.000
_cell.angle_alpha   90.00
_cell.angle_beta   90.00
_cell.angle_gamma   90.00
#
_symmetry.space_group_name_H-M   'P 1'
#
loop_
_entity.id
_entity.type
_entity.pdbx_description
1 polymer ?
#
loop_
_entity_poly.entity_id
_entity_poly.type
_entity_poly.pdbx_seq_one_letter_code
_entity_poly.pdbx_strand_id
1 'polypeptide(L)'
;MKYIRYAFLGFFGLCTNTLQAQNSQVTSYLEIIDVNSGQRTLVKEFPYLIEAPNWTPDGKWLVYNSQGKLYGISPDSPSEPQHINTGFAQNCNNDHVISSDGKHVAISHGTKEDRKSRIYTLSIEGSTPRLITPLAPSYLHGWSPDGKTLAYCAERNGNFDVYTLPVEGGEEVRLTTDNDLDDGPEFSPDGQYIWFNSSRTGLMQVWRMKTDGSEQTQITFDQNLNSWFPHVSPDGKSVAFIAYYKGDLKPNEHLPNKNVELRFIPAKGGTPKTLIKLFGGQGTINVNSWAPDSKRFAFVSYKLNQ
;
A
#
# COMPACT_ATOMS: atom_id res chain seq x y z
N MET A 1 30.81 22.50 -12.50
CA MET A 1 30.37 21.23 -11.88
C MET A 1 29.04 21.47 -11.21
N LYS A 2 27.94 21.04 -11.86
CA LYS A 2 26.57 21.26 -11.39
C LYS A 2 26.11 20.02 -10.62
N TYR A 3 25.84 20.18 -9.33
CA TYR A 3 25.08 19.21 -8.54
C TYR A 3 23.61 19.31 -8.96
N ILE A 4 23.06 18.24 -9.52
CA ILE A 4 21.64 18.10 -9.81
C ILE A 4 20.99 17.54 -8.53
N ARG A 5 20.21 18.38 -7.84
CA ARG A 5 19.33 17.94 -6.75
C ARG A 5 18.14 17.21 -7.37
N TYR A 6 18.00 15.91 -7.09
CA TYR A 6 16.75 15.19 -7.31
C TYR A 6 15.78 15.62 -6.22
N ALA A 7 14.96 16.62 -6.52
CA ALA A 7 13.78 16.92 -5.74
C ALA A 7 12.66 15.98 -6.22
N PHE A 8 12.38 14.93 -5.44
CA PHE A 8 11.00 14.47 -5.33
C PHE A 8 10.23 15.60 -4.67
N LEU A 9 9.61 16.46 -5.49
CA LEU A 9 8.49 17.26 -5.02
C LEU A 9 7.31 16.32 -4.79
N GLY A 10 7.36 15.59 -3.66
CA GLY A 10 6.15 15.37 -2.88
C GLY A 10 5.66 16.75 -2.47
N PHE A 11 4.49 17.12 -2.94
CA PHE A 11 3.89 18.44 -2.75
C PHE A 11 3.54 18.67 -1.27
N PHE A 12 4.51 19.02 -0.42
CA PHE A 12 4.22 19.41 0.97
C PHE A 12 5.18 20.49 1.44
N GLY A 13 4.76 21.73 1.22
CA GLY A 13 5.36 22.93 1.79
C GLY A 13 4.69 24.18 1.25
N LEU A 14 3.89 24.85 2.10
CA LEU A 14 3.18 26.11 1.89
C LEU A 14 1.92 26.04 1.00
N CYS A 15 0.82 25.58 1.58
CA CYS A 15 -0.51 26.20 1.47
C CYS A 15 -1.48 25.38 2.33
N THR A 16 -1.71 25.82 3.56
CA THR A 16 -2.74 25.26 4.45
C THR A 16 -4.17 25.45 3.91
N ASN A 17 -4.34 26.14 2.77
CA ASN A 17 -5.63 26.38 2.12
C ASN A 17 -5.86 25.57 0.82
N THR A 18 -4.88 24.84 0.27
CA THR A 18 -5.06 24.08 -0.99
C THR A 18 -5.37 22.60 -0.80
N LEU A 19 -4.85 21.96 0.25
CA LEU A 19 -5.19 20.55 0.59
C LEU A 19 -6.66 20.39 0.99
N GLN A 20 -7.26 21.41 1.61
CA GLN A 20 -8.68 21.39 1.95
C GLN A 20 -9.59 21.65 0.73
N ALA A 21 -9.06 22.26 -0.33
CA ALA A 21 -9.78 22.51 -1.58
C ALA A 21 -9.75 21.31 -2.56
N GLN A 22 -8.79 20.39 -2.41
CA GLN A 22 -8.71 19.17 -3.23
C GLN A 22 -9.68 18.07 -2.76
N ASN A 23 -9.99 18.01 -1.45
CA ASN A 23 -10.85 16.97 -0.89
C ASN A 23 -12.35 17.09 -1.24
N SER A 24 -12.81 18.22 -1.78
CA SER A 24 -14.19 18.40 -2.24
C SER A 24 -14.42 17.99 -3.70
N GLN A 25 -13.36 17.60 -4.42
CA GLN A 25 -13.42 17.38 -5.88
C GLN A 25 -13.34 15.91 -6.30
N VAL A 26 -13.44 14.95 -5.38
CA VAL A 26 -13.41 13.52 -5.74
C VAL A 26 -14.51 12.74 -5.03
N THR A 27 -15.17 11.88 -5.79
CA THR A 27 -16.02 10.81 -5.28
C THR A 27 -15.24 9.50 -5.33
N SER A 28 -15.27 8.76 -4.23
CA SER A 28 -14.61 7.46 -4.11
C SER A 28 -15.64 6.34 -4.12
N TYR A 29 -15.33 5.25 -4.80
CA TYR A 29 -16.14 4.03 -4.85
C TYR A 29 -15.34 2.91 -4.23
N LEU A 30 -15.76 2.44 -3.05
CA LEU A 30 -15.20 1.22 -2.47
C LEU A 30 -15.86 0.02 -3.15
N GLU A 31 -15.06 -0.80 -3.80
CA GLU A 31 -15.52 -1.89 -4.64
C GLU A 31 -14.83 -3.20 -4.28
N ILE A 32 -15.50 -4.30 -4.59
CA ILE A 32 -14.96 -5.65 -4.54
C ILE A 32 -15.11 -6.27 -5.91
N ILE A 33 -14.08 -7.00 -6.36
CA ILE A 33 -14.14 -7.84 -7.55
C ILE A 33 -13.90 -9.30 -7.17
N ASP A 34 -14.73 -10.20 -7.71
CA ASP A 34 -14.43 -11.63 -7.72
C ASP A 34 -13.41 -11.91 -8.83
N VAL A 35 -12.24 -12.40 -8.45
CA VAL A 35 -11.08 -12.52 -9.35
C VAL A 35 -11.22 -13.64 -10.38
N ASN A 36 -12.18 -14.55 -10.20
CA ASN A 36 -12.42 -15.66 -11.11
C ASN A 36 -13.45 -15.30 -12.19
N SER A 37 -14.53 -14.65 -11.79
CA SER A 37 -15.64 -14.26 -12.67
C SER A 37 -15.49 -12.86 -13.25
N GLY A 38 -14.69 -11.99 -12.62
CA GLY A 38 -14.60 -10.57 -12.94
C GLY A 38 -15.83 -9.76 -12.48
N GLN A 39 -16.75 -10.36 -11.71
CA GLN A 39 -17.94 -9.67 -11.23
C GLN A 39 -17.55 -8.60 -10.21
N ARG A 40 -17.99 -7.36 -10.46
CA ARG A 40 -17.80 -6.22 -9.56
C ARG A 40 -19.02 -5.99 -8.69
N THR A 41 -18.77 -5.62 -7.44
CA THR A 41 -19.78 -5.20 -6.48
C THR A 41 -19.34 -3.88 -5.85
N LEU A 42 -20.21 -2.87 -5.89
CA LEU A 42 -20.03 -1.64 -5.13
C LEU A 42 -20.38 -1.90 -3.67
N VAL A 43 -19.44 -1.64 -2.76
CA VAL A 43 -19.67 -1.69 -1.32
C VAL A 43 -20.34 -0.39 -0.86
N LYS A 44 -19.71 0.75 -1.15
CA LYS A 44 -20.25 2.08 -0.79
C LYS A 44 -19.62 3.18 -1.65
N GLU A 45 -20.41 4.20 -1.95
CA GLU A 45 -19.96 5.46 -2.55
C GLU A 45 -19.71 6.50 -1.44
N PHE A 46 -18.63 7.25 -1.58
CA PHE A 46 -18.22 8.28 -0.63
C PHE A 46 -18.04 9.62 -1.37
N PRO A 47 -18.72 10.70 -0.94
CA PRO A 47 -18.57 12.04 -1.54
C PRO A 47 -17.28 12.74 -1.09
N TYR A 48 -16.27 11.97 -0.73
CA TYR A 48 -14.96 12.41 -0.25
C TYR A 48 -13.92 11.31 -0.54
N LEU A 49 -12.65 11.67 -0.39
CA LEU A 49 -11.52 10.76 -0.61
C LEU A 49 -11.45 9.67 0.48
N ILE A 50 -11.49 8.41 0.05
CA ILE A 50 -11.08 7.25 0.86
C ILE A 50 -10.00 6.47 0.10
N GLU A 51 -9.15 5.75 0.82
CA GLU A 51 -7.94 5.18 0.27
C GLU A 51 -7.59 3.83 0.92
N ALA A 52 -6.89 2.99 0.15
CA ALA A 52 -6.16 1.80 0.58
C ALA A 52 -6.97 0.83 1.46
N PRO A 53 -7.96 0.11 0.90
CA PRO A 53 -8.73 -0.87 1.66
C PRO A 53 -7.91 -2.15 1.93
N ASN A 54 -7.95 -2.64 3.17
CA ASN A 54 -7.44 -3.92 3.65
C ASN A 54 -8.60 -4.76 4.20
N TRP A 55 -8.45 -6.07 4.32
CA TRP A 55 -9.42 -6.97 4.93
C TRP A 55 -8.98 -7.46 6.31
N THR A 56 -9.91 -7.50 7.27
CA THR A 56 -9.64 -8.26 8.51
C THR A 56 -9.49 -9.75 8.19
N PRO A 57 -8.62 -10.49 8.91
CA PRO A 57 -8.41 -11.93 8.67
C PRO A 57 -9.67 -12.78 8.78
N ASP A 58 -10.68 -12.33 9.55
CA ASP A 58 -11.97 -13.01 9.68
C ASP A 58 -12.98 -12.68 8.57
N GLY A 59 -12.61 -11.80 7.64
CA GLY A 59 -13.41 -11.44 6.48
C GLY A 59 -14.53 -10.44 6.76
N LYS A 60 -14.74 -10.01 8.00
CA LYS A 60 -15.92 -9.23 8.39
C LYS A 60 -15.84 -7.74 8.09
N TRP A 61 -14.63 -7.20 7.96
CA TRP A 61 -14.42 -5.76 7.80
C TRP A 61 -13.41 -5.47 6.70
N LEU A 62 -13.72 -4.44 5.92
CA LEU A 62 -12.75 -3.68 5.17
C LEU A 62 -12.26 -2.52 6.04
N VAL A 63 -10.96 -2.33 6.14
CA VAL A 63 -10.31 -1.22 6.83
C VAL A 63 -9.64 -0.32 5.82
N TYR A 64 -9.91 0.97 5.85
CA TYR A 64 -9.37 1.94 4.89
C TYR A 64 -9.01 3.24 5.61
N ASN A 65 -8.21 4.11 4.98
CA ASN A 65 -7.90 5.42 5.52
C ASN A 65 -8.68 6.54 4.81
N SER A 66 -8.95 7.62 5.54
CA SER A 66 -9.49 8.86 5.00
C SER A 66 -9.09 10.03 5.90
N GLN A 67 -8.58 11.10 5.29
CA GLN A 67 -8.19 12.35 5.99
C GLN A 67 -7.31 12.12 7.23
N GLY A 68 -6.34 11.20 7.15
CA GLY A 68 -5.41 10.93 8.25
C GLY A 68 -5.90 9.91 9.28
N LYS A 69 -7.09 9.33 9.13
CA LYS A 69 -7.71 8.42 10.10
C LYS A 69 -8.07 7.09 9.47
N LEU A 70 -8.30 6.07 10.30
CA LEU A 70 -8.72 4.74 9.88
C LEU A 70 -10.20 4.48 10.15
N TYR A 71 -10.83 3.74 9.24
CA TYR A 71 -12.25 3.38 9.32
C TYR A 71 -12.47 1.93 8.92
N GLY A 72 -13.43 1.28 9.55
CA GLY A 72 -13.93 -0.06 9.22
C GLY A 72 -15.32 0.00 8.59
N ILE A 73 -15.59 -0.83 7.59
CA ILE A 73 -16.94 -1.04 7.02
C ILE A 73 -17.14 -2.52 6.67
N SER A 74 -18.34 -3.05 6.88
CA SER A 74 -18.64 -4.42 6.48
C SER A 74 -18.72 -4.52 4.94
N PRO A 75 -18.02 -5.46 4.29
CA PRO A 75 -18.09 -5.66 2.85
C PRO A 75 -19.44 -6.23 2.39
N ASP A 76 -20.09 -7.04 3.23
CA ASP A 76 -21.30 -7.80 2.88
C ASP A 76 -22.60 -7.14 3.38
N SER A 77 -22.50 -6.20 4.33
CA SER A 77 -23.63 -5.44 4.88
C SER A 77 -23.21 -4.02 5.24
N PRO A 78 -22.84 -3.19 4.25
CA PRO A 78 -22.26 -1.88 4.48
C PRO A 78 -23.26 -0.95 5.20
N SER A 79 -22.82 -0.40 6.33
CA SER A 79 -23.53 0.62 7.10
C SER A 79 -22.67 1.89 7.19
N GLU A 80 -22.82 2.67 8.26
CA GLU A 80 -21.91 3.80 8.46
C GLU A 80 -20.50 3.33 8.84
N PRO A 81 -19.44 3.94 8.27
CA PRO A 81 -18.07 3.58 8.62
C PRO A 81 -17.79 3.78 10.11
N GLN A 82 -17.13 2.79 10.70
CA GLN A 82 -16.74 2.80 12.10
C GLN A 82 -15.33 3.36 12.22
N HIS A 83 -15.16 4.46 12.93
CA HIS A 83 -13.83 5.03 13.17
C HIS A 83 -13.00 4.10 14.07
N ILE A 84 -11.79 3.77 13.63
CA ILE A 84 -10.79 3.04 14.43
C ILE A 84 -9.95 4.08 15.17
N ASN A 85 -10.03 4.06 16.51
CA ASN A 85 -9.35 5.07 17.32
C ASN A 85 -7.83 4.84 17.36
N THR A 86 -7.11 5.61 16.56
CA THR A 86 -5.63 5.63 16.48
C THR A 86 -4.97 6.60 17.47
N GLY A 87 -5.66 7.04 18.53
CA GLY A 87 -5.10 7.93 19.55
C GLY A 87 -4.57 9.23 18.95
N PHE A 88 -3.31 9.58 19.24
CA PHE A 88 -2.69 10.80 18.70
C PHE A 88 -2.38 10.74 17.19
N ALA A 89 -2.37 9.53 16.60
CA ALA A 89 -2.00 9.32 15.21
C ALA A 89 -3.19 9.63 14.29
N GLN A 90 -3.40 10.92 14.01
CA GLN A 90 -4.53 11.44 13.22
C GLN A 90 -4.10 11.98 11.85
N ASN A 91 -2.87 11.66 11.43
CA ASN A 91 -2.27 12.00 10.14
C ASN A 91 -1.65 10.75 9.50
N CYS A 92 -2.39 9.65 9.51
CA CYS A 92 -2.04 8.39 8.85
C CYS A 92 -2.10 8.54 7.33
N ASN A 93 -1.11 8.00 6.63
CA ASN A 93 -1.16 7.91 5.17
C ASN A 93 -1.86 6.60 4.74
N ASN A 94 -1.64 6.17 3.50
CA ASN A 94 -2.29 5.00 2.92
C ASN A 94 -1.71 3.66 3.40
N ASP A 95 -0.63 3.69 4.17
CA ASP A 95 0.22 2.54 4.43
C ASP A 95 -0.06 2.00 5.83
N HIS A 96 -1.07 1.12 5.91
CA HIS A 96 -1.55 0.46 7.13
C HIS A 96 -1.79 -1.04 6.93
N VAL A 97 -1.43 -1.85 7.92
CA VAL A 97 -1.45 -3.31 7.82
C VAL A 97 -2.01 -3.93 9.09
N ILE A 98 -2.99 -4.83 8.93
CA ILE A 98 -3.60 -5.60 10.02
C ILE A 98 -2.73 -6.83 10.30
N SER A 99 -2.53 -7.18 11.56
CA SER A 99 -1.79 -8.38 11.96
C SER A 99 -2.55 -9.66 11.55
N SER A 100 -1.82 -10.77 11.35
CA SER A 100 -2.41 -12.05 10.94
C SER A 100 -3.44 -12.61 11.93
N ASP A 101 -3.32 -12.28 13.21
CA ASP A 101 -4.29 -12.62 14.25
C ASP A 101 -5.50 -11.68 14.32
N GLY A 102 -5.48 -10.59 13.54
CA GLY A 102 -6.55 -9.58 13.45
C GLY A 102 -6.69 -8.69 14.68
N LYS A 103 -5.75 -8.72 15.64
CA LYS A 103 -5.87 -7.98 16.92
C LYS A 103 -5.16 -6.63 16.91
N HIS A 104 -4.21 -6.44 15.99
CA HIS A 104 -3.40 -5.24 15.91
C HIS A 104 -3.46 -4.65 14.51
N VAL A 105 -3.15 -3.37 14.44
CA VAL A 105 -2.90 -2.65 13.20
C VAL A 105 -1.58 -1.90 13.34
N ALA A 106 -0.78 -1.91 12.28
CA ALA A 106 0.38 -1.07 12.13
C ALA A 106 0.02 0.05 11.14
N ILE A 107 0.48 1.26 11.43
CA ILE A 107 0.14 2.47 10.68
C ILE A 107 1.40 3.27 10.38
N SER A 108 1.45 3.88 9.21
CA SER A 108 2.42 4.92 8.87
C SER A 108 1.80 6.29 9.10
N HIS A 109 2.41 7.07 9.98
CA HIS A 109 1.88 8.35 10.45
C HIS A 109 2.91 9.46 10.34
N GLY A 110 2.54 10.55 9.68
CA GLY A 110 3.39 11.74 9.59
C GLY A 110 3.37 12.54 10.89
N THR A 111 4.52 12.67 11.56
CA THR A 111 4.56 13.29 12.90
C THR A 111 4.41 14.81 12.86
N LYS A 112 4.11 15.44 14.00
CA LYS A 112 3.90 16.90 14.04
C LYS A 112 5.21 17.67 13.96
N GLU A 113 6.30 17.06 14.44
CA GLU A 113 7.60 17.68 14.63
C GLU A 113 8.32 17.94 13.29
N ASP A 114 8.34 16.93 12.41
CA ASP A 114 9.06 17.00 11.12
C ASP A 114 8.22 16.57 9.91
N ARG A 115 6.95 16.21 10.13
CA ARG A 115 6.01 15.74 9.09
C ARG A 115 6.45 14.46 8.38
N LYS A 116 7.52 13.80 8.82
CA LYS A 116 8.00 12.56 8.22
C LYS A 116 7.21 11.36 8.72
N SER A 117 6.98 10.40 7.82
CA SER A 117 6.29 9.15 8.14
C SER A 117 7.12 8.30 9.09
N ARG A 118 6.47 7.78 10.13
CA ARG A 118 7.00 6.75 11.03
C ARG A 118 5.95 5.68 11.23
N ILE A 119 6.41 4.46 11.50
CA ILE A 119 5.56 3.30 11.73
C ILE A 119 5.24 3.21 13.22
N TYR A 120 3.96 2.96 13.52
CA TYR A 120 3.43 2.72 14.85
C TYR A 120 2.59 1.44 14.85
N THR A 121 2.51 0.77 16.00
CA THR A 121 1.58 -0.35 16.21
C THR A 121 0.58 -0.01 17.32
N LEU A 122 -0.63 -0.57 17.20
CA LEU A 122 -1.69 -0.43 18.19
C LEU A 122 -2.69 -1.58 18.10
N SER A 123 -3.49 -1.79 19.15
CA SER A 123 -4.71 -2.63 19.07
C SER A 123 -5.67 -2.07 18.02
N ILE A 124 -6.28 -2.98 17.24
CA ILE A 124 -7.31 -2.63 16.25
C ILE A 124 -8.60 -2.10 16.90
N GLU A 125 -8.86 -2.46 18.15
CA GLU A 125 -9.98 -1.94 18.95
C GLU A 125 -9.71 -0.50 19.44
N GLY A 126 -8.49 -0.01 19.23
CA GLY A 126 -8.02 1.29 19.64
C GLY A 126 -7.16 1.24 20.90
N SER A 127 -6.01 1.90 20.84
CA SER A 127 -5.09 2.09 21.97
C SER A 127 -4.12 3.22 21.64
N THR A 128 -3.23 3.55 22.58
CA THR A 128 -2.18 4.54 22.28
C THR A 128 -1.17 3.93 21.30
N PRO A 129 -0.91 4.56 20.13
CA PRO A 129 0.08 4.07 19.18
C PRO A 129 1.48 4.02 19.79
N ARG A 130 2.15 2.89 19.61
CA ARG A 130 3.54 2.69 20.03
C ARG A 130 4.48 2.89 18.85
N LEU A 131 5.46 3.77 18.99
CA LEU A 131 6.45 4.04 17.94
C LEU A 131 7.34 2.82 17.70
N ILE A 132 7.52 2.44 16.43
CA ILE A 132 8.34 1.31 16.01
C ILE A 132 9.60 1.76 15.26
N THR A 133 9.48 2.70 14.31
CA THR A 133 10.63 3.22 13.54
C THR A 133 11.09 4.58 14.08
N PRO A 134 12.19 4.68 14.83
CA PRO A 134 12.71 5.99 15.26
C PRO A 134 13.24 6.81 14.07
N LEU A 135 13.79 6.13 13.06
CA LEU A 135 14.29 6.73 11.82
C LEU A 135 13.16 6.98 10.81
N ALA A 136 13.30 8.06 10.04
CA ALA A 136 12.24 8.55 9.16
C ALA A 136 12.82 9.18 7.87
N PRO A 137 12.08 9.12 6.74
CA PRO A 137 10.75 8.53 6.62
C PRO A 137 10.75 6.99 6.51
N SER A 138 9.68 6.36 6.98
CA SER A 138 9.43 4.91 6.90
C SER A 138 7.95 4.66 6.55
N TYR A 139 7.68 3.79 5.58
CA TYR A 139 6.37 3.52 4.97
C TYR A 139 6.07 2.01 4.99
N LEU A 140 5.14 1.62 5.85
CA LEU A 140 4.78 0.23 6.15
C LEU A 140 4.06 -0.47 4.99
N HIS A 141 4.49 -1.68 4.61
CA HIS A 141 3.73 -2.48 3.63
C HIS A 141 3.49 -3.93 4.05
N GLY A 142 4.27 -4.48 4.99
CA GLY A 142 4.17 -5.87 5.37
C GLY A 142 4.25 -6.12 6.88
N TRP A 143 3.49 -7.10 7.34
CA TRP A 143 3.62 -7.73 8.66
C TRP A 143 3.81 -9.22 8.42
N SER A 144 4.86 -9.81 8.98
CA SER A 144 5.15 -11.23 8.78
C SER A 144 3.99 -12.11 9.27
N PRO A 145 3.71 -13.25 8.62
CA PRO A 145 2.62 -14.14 9.02
C PRO A 145 2.73 -14.65 10.47
N ASP A 146 3.96 -14.80 10.97
CA ASP A 146 4.25 -15.20 12.35
C ASP A 146 4.10 -14.06 13.38
N GLY A 147 3.81 -12.85 12.92
CA GLY A 147 3.51 -11.68 13.74
C GLY A 147 4.74 -10.96 14.29
N LYS A 148 5.97 -11.33 13.91
CA LYS A 148 7.20 -10.85 14.59
C LYS A 148 7.98 -9.76 13.87
N THR A 149 7.77 -9.55 12.58
CA THR A 149 8.60 -8.66 11.76
C THR A 149 7.72 -7.75 10.89
N LEU A 150 8.11 -6.49 10.78
CA LEU A 150 7.51 -5.56 9.82
C LEU A 150 8.46 -5.39 8.62
N ALA A 151 7.88 -5.28 7.42
CA ALA A 151 8.57 -4.90 6.19
C ALA A 151 8.06 -3.54 5.72
N TYR A 152 8.98 -2.68 5.30
CA TYR A 152 8.67 -1.29 4.98
C TYR A 152 9.66 -0.72 3.97
N CYS A 153 9.20 0.29 3.23
CA CYS A 153 10.02 1.13 2.40
C CYS A 153 10.56 2.29 3.25
N ALA A 154 11.85 2.61 3.13
CA ALA A 154 12.45 3.66 3.94
C ALA A 154 13.50 4.44 3.16
N GLU A 155 13.48 5.77 3.30
CA GLU A 155 14.55 6.58 2.77
C GLU A 155 15.69 6.64 3.79
N ARG A 156 16.86 6.15 3.39
CA ARG A 156 18.11 6.33 4.14
C ARG A 156 19.18 6.80 3.16
N ASN A 157 19.92 7.84 3.52
CA ASN A 157 21.02 8.37 2.70
C ASN A 157 20.63 8.74 1.25
N GLY A 158 19.38 9.14 1.03
CA GLY A 158 18.88 9.62 -0.26
C GLY A 158 18.41 8.54 -1.24
N ASN A 159 18.33 7.27 -0.83
CA ASN A 159 17.65 6.22 -1.58
C ASN A 159 16.54 5.57 -0.76
N PHE A 160 15.52 5.06 -1.44
CA PHE A 160 14.44 4.27 -0.86
C PHE A 160 14.69 2.80 -1.13
N ASP A 161 14.84 2.04 -0.05
CA ASP A 161 15.07 0.60 -0.10
C ASP A 161 14.03 -0.15 0.74
N VAL A 162 14.00 -1.47 0.60
CA VAL A 162 13.25 -2.36 1.48
C VAL A 162 14.03 -2.60 2.76
N TYR A 163 13.38 -2.38 3.90
CA TYR A 163 13.89 -2.67 5.23
C TYR A 163 12.93 -3.60 5.98
N THR A 164 13.48 -4.29 6.98
CA THR A 164 12.70 -5.01 7.98
C THR A 164 13.17 -4.67 9.38
N LEU A 165 12.29 -4.80 10.38
CA LEU A 165 12.64 -4.71 11.78
C LEU A 165 11.65 -5.50 12.66
N PRO A 166 12.00 -5.89 13.90
CA PRO A 166 11.08 -6.60 14.80
C PRO A 166 9.84 -5.77 15.14
N VAL A 167 8.65 -6.38 15.15
CA VAL A 167 7.39 -5.69 15.56
C VAL A 167 7.50 -5.04 16.95
N GLU A 168 8.34 -5.61 17.80
CA GLU A 168 8.65 -5.06 19.11
C GLU A 168 9.58 -3.82 19.10
N GLY A 169 10.01 -3.36 17.93
CA GLY A 169 11.05 -2.35 17.76
C GLY A 169 12.44 -2.99 17.85
N GLY A 170 13.46 -2.26 17.40
CA GLY A 170 14.85 -2.75 17.40
C GLY A 170 15.65 -2.20 16.22
N GLU A 171 16.73 -2.90 15.89
CA GLU A 171 17.58 -2.54 14.75
C GLU A 171 16.87 -2.86 13.42
N GLU A 172 16.99 -1.94 12.47
CA GLU A 172 16.52 -2.16 11.11
C GLU A 172 17.56 -2.90 10.27
N VAL A 173 17.09 -3.82 9.42
CA VAL A 173 17.89 -4.56 8.46
C VAL A 173 17.51 -4.11 7.06
N ARG A 174 18.50 -3.56 6.33
CA ARG A 174 18.37 -3.19 4.92
C ARG A 174 18.44 -4.43 4.03
N LEU A 175 17.44 -4.68 3.21
CA LEU A 175 17.35 -5.87 2.35
C LEU A 175 17.69 -5.59 0.88
N THR A 176 17.53 -4.35 0.41
CA THR A 176 17.91 -3.96 -0.95
C THR A 176 18.93 -2.82 -0.94
N THR A 177 19.79 -2.78 -1.96
CA THR A 177 20.92 -1.82 -2.03
C THR A 177 21.16 -1.25 -3.42
N ASP A 178 20.22 -1.47 -4.35
CA ASP A 178 20.29 -0.89 -5.68
C ASP A 178 20.13 0.64 -5.61
N ASN A 179 20.58 1.35 -6.66
CA ASN A 179 20.52 2.82 -6.68
C ASN A 179 19.15 3.38 -7.08
N ASP A 180 18.21 2.49 -7.40
CA ASP A 180 16.87 2.81 -7.86
C ASP A 180 15.85 2.60 -6.72
N LEU A 181 14.63 3.10 -6.91
CA LEU A 181 13.56 2.98 -5.94
C LEU A 181 13.12 1.52 -5.80
N ASP A 182 13.14 1.00 -4.57
CA ASP A 182 12.43 -0.20 -4.15
C ASP A 182 11.32 0.17 -3.14
N ASP A 183 10.11 -0.34 -3.37
CA ASP A 183 8.92 0.05 -2.59
C ASP A 183 7.89 -1.09 -2.48
N GLY A 184 6.84 -0.88 -1.68
CA GLY A 184 5.72 -1.80 -1.55
C GLY A 184 6.05 -3.21 -0.99
N PRO A 185 6.96 -3.39 -0.01
CA PRO A 185 7.35 -4.73 0.44
C PRO A 185 6.28 -5.45 1.26
N GLU A 186 5.87 -6.64 0.84
CA GLU A 186 4.87 -7.48 1.51
C GLU A 186 5.38 -8.91 1.69
N PHE A 187 5.14 -9.51 2.86
CA PHE A 187 5.44 -10.93 3.08
C PHE A 187 4.47 -11.85 2.34
N SER A 188 4.97 -12.95 1.78
CA SER A 188 4.11 -14.05 1.35
C SER A 188 3.42 -14.73 2.54
N PRO A 189 2.23 -15.33 2.36
CA PRO A 189 1.49 -15.99 3.45
C PRO A 189 2.24 -17.14 4.12
N ASP A 190 3.17 -17.78 3.40
CA ASP A 190 4.03 -18.85 3.92
C ASP A 190 5.28 -18.32 4.67
N GLY A 191 5.49 -17.00 4.69
CA GLY A 191 6.62 -16.34 5.35
C GLY A 191 7.98 -16.58 4.68
N GLN A 192 8.02 -17.18 3.48
CA GLN A 192 9.27 -17.52 2.81
C GLN A 192 9.84 -16.38 1.96
N TYR A 193 8.98 -15.45 1.53
CA TYR A 193 9.36 -14.41 0.59
C TYR A 193 8.85 -13.02 1.01
N ILE A 194 9.51 -12.00 0.48
CA ILE A 194 9.02 -10.64 0.41
C ILE A 194 8.84 -10.28 -1.07
N TRP A 195 7.63 -9.83 -1.42
CA TRP A 195 7.28 -9.24 -2.71
C TRP A 195 7.42 -7.74 -2.63
N PHE A 196 7.91 -7.09 -3.68
CA PHE A 196 8.12 -5.65 -3.71
C PHE A 196 8.13 -5.17 -5.16
N ASN A 197 8.13 -3.86 -5.38
CA ASN A 197 8.34 -3.29 -6.70
C ASN A 197 9.66 -2.52 -6.79
N SER A 198 10.32 -2.59 -7.94
CA SER A 198 11.60 -1.91 -8.19
C SER A 198 11.68 -1.29 -9.57
N SER A 199 12.27 -0.09 -9.66
CA SER A 199 12.55 0.58 -10.94
C SER A 199 13.94 0.26 -11.52
N ARG A 200 14.69 -0.66 -10.92
CA ARG A 200 16.08 -0.99 -11.32
C ARG A 200 16.26 -1.50 -12.76
N THR A 201 15.15 -1.83 -13.45
CA THR A 201 15.12 -2.23 -14.86
C THR A 201 14.50 -1.17 -15.79
N GLY A 202 14.44 0.08 -15.34
CA GLY A 202 14.00 1.24 -16.11
C GLY A 202 12.50 1.55 -16.04
N LEU A 203 11.63 0.54 -15.93
CA LEU A 203 10.23 0.71 -15.52
C LEU A 203 10.04 0.09 -14.13
N MET A 204 9.01 0.54 -13.39
CA MET A 204 8.65 -0.13 -12.14
C MET A 204 8.11 -1.52 -12.45
N GLN A 205 8.68 -2.55 -11.83
CA GLN A 205 8.30 -3.94 -12.02
C GLN A 205 8.10 -4.61 -10.67
N VAL A 206 7.36 -5.72 -10.65
CA VAL A 206 7.22 -6.58 -9.48
C VAL A 206 8.43 -7.50 -9.37
N TRP A 207 8.95 -7.63 -8.16
CA TRP A 207 10.07 -8.48 -7.76
C TRP A 207 9.69 -9.29 -6.52
N ARG A 208 10.50 -10.32 -6.26
CA ARG A 208 10.41 -11.13 -5.05
C ARG A 208 11.80 -11.51 -4.57
N MET A 209 11.99 -11.61 -3.27
CA MET A 209 13.22 -12.09 -2.64
C MET A 209 12.89 -12.99 -1.44
N LYS A 210 13.88 -13.74 -0.94
CA LYS A 210 13.79 -14.38 0.38
C LYS A 210 13.72 -13.33 1.47
N THR A 211 13.19 -13.71 2.64
CA THR A 211 13.03 -12.78 3.78
C THR A 211 14.35 -12.25 4.35
N ASP A 212 15.48 -12.87 4.04
CA ASP A 212 16.83 -12.40 4.36
C ASP A 212 17.42 -11.44 3.31
N GLY A 213 16.66 -11.11 2.27
CA GLY A 213 17.07 -10.21 1.17
C GLY A 213 17.78 -10.92 0.01
N SER A 214 18.07 -12.21 0.12
CA SER A 214 18.70 -12.99 -0.94
C SER A 214 17.73 -13.39 -2.06
N GLU A 215 18.26 -13.90 -3.18
CA GLU A 215 17.48 -14.44 -4.30
C GLU A 215 16.45 -13.46 -4.92
N GLN A 216 16.84 -12.19 -5.06
CA GLN A 216 16.00 -11.18 -5.69
C GLN A 216 15.75 -11.54 -7.16
N THR A 217 14.48 -11.74 -7.51
CA THR A 217 14.02 -12.23 -8.81
C THR A 217 12.93 -11.32 -9.35
N GLN A 218 13.09 -10.86 -10.59
CA GLN A 218 12.07 -10.09 -11.30
C GLN A 218 10.91 -11.00 -11.71
N ILE A 219 9.68 -10.52 -11.54
CA ILE A 219 8.46 -11.30 -11.80
C ILE A 219 7.67 -10.75 -13.00
N THR A 220 7.61 -9.43 -13.16
CA THR A 220 6.97 -8.80 -14.33
C THR A 220 8.01 -8.18 -15.26
N PHE A 221 7.71 -8.18 -16.57
CA PHE A 221 8.65 -7.76 -17.62
C PHE A 221 7.99 -6.82 -18.64
N ASP A 222 6.93 -6.11 -18.23
CA ASP A 222 6.16 -5.24 -19.12
C ASP A 222 7.02 -4.09 -19.65
N GLN A 223 6.90 -3.80 -20.95
CA GLN A 223 7.70 -2.75 -21.62
C GLN A 223 6.99 -1.38 -21.69
N ASN A 224 5.70 -1.34 -21.35
CA ASN A 224 4.82 -0.18 -21.49
C ASN A 224 4.01 0.13 -20.23
N LEU A 225 4.28 -0.57 -19.12
CA LEU A 225 3.53 -0.43 -17.87
C LEU A 225 4.49 -0.37 -16.67
N ASN A 226 4.17 0.48 -15.71
CA ASN A 226 4.82 0.54 -14.40
C ASN A 226 3.95 -0.23 -13.39
N SER A 227 4.43 -1.35 -12.87
CA SER A 227 3.72 -2.26 -11.97
C SER A 227 4.04 -1.96 -10.51
N TRP A 228 3.04 -1.57 -9.73
CA TRP A 228 3.13 -1.10 -8.35
C TRP A 228 2.27 -1.95 -7.40
N PHE A 229 2.67 -1.98 -6.13
CA PHE A 229 1.90 -2.57 -5.03
C PHE A 229 1.53 -4.05 -5.27
N PRO A 230 2.52 -4.96 -5.29
CA PRO A 230 2.26 -6.38 -5.42
C PRO A 230 1.65 -6.96 -4.13
N HIS A 231 0.44 -7.50 -4.22
CA HIS A 231 -0.29 -8.10 -3.11
C HIS A 231 -0.56 -9.58 -3.34
N VAL A 232 -0.04 -10.43 -2.46
CA VAL A 232 -0.14 -11.89 -2.59
C VAL A 232 -1.49 -12.35 -2.03
N SER A 233 -2.16 -13.26 -2.72
CA SER A 233 -3.39 -13.88 -2.23
C SER A 233 -3.11 -14.69 -0.96
N PRO A 234 -4.05 -14.78 0.00
CA PRO A 234 -3.86 -15.55 1.23
C PRO A 234 -3.49 -17.03 1.01
N ASP A 235 -3.94 -17.63 -0.10
CA ASP A 235 -3.55 -19.00 -0.48
C ASP A 235 -2.17 -19.12 -1.15
N GLY A 236 -1.47 -17.99 -1.35
CA GLY A 236 -0.13 -17.89 -1.91
C GLY A 236 -0.03 -18.11 -3.41
N LYS A 237 -1.15 -18.24 -4.15
CA LYS A 237 -1.13 -18.67 -5.56
C LYS A 237 -1.15 -17.53 -6.58
N SER A 238 -1.63 -16.36 -6.20
CA SER A 238 -1.82 -15.22 -7.11
C SER A 238 -1.24 -13.95 -6.52
N VAL A 239 -0.81 -13.03 -7.38
CA VAL A 239 -0.36 -11.70 -7.00
C VAL A 239 -1.13 -10.67 -7.80
N ALA A 240 -1.83 -9.78 -7.09
CA ALA A 240 -2.49 -8.61 -7.64
C ALA A 240 -1.52 -7.43 -7.65
N PHE A 241 -1.62 -6.52 -8.61
CA PHE A 241 -0.85 -5.29 -8.64
C PHE A 241 -1.53 -4.25 -9.53
N ILE A 242 -1.21 -2.98 -9.33
CA ILE A 242 -1.72 -1.88 -10.14
C ILE A 242 -0.68 -1.47 -11.18
N ALA A 243 -1.12 -1.21 -12.40
CA ALA A 243 -0.24 -0.86 -13.51
C ALA A 243 -0.62 0.51 -14.10
N TYR A 244 0.37 1.39 -14.20
CA TYR A 244 0.26 2.69 -14.86
C TYR A 244 0.86 2.62 -16.26
N TYR A 245 0.27 3.34 -17.23
CA TYR A 245 0.83 3.42 -18.57
C TYR A 245 2.14 4.21 -18.60
N LYS A 246 3.12 3.70 -19.33
CA LYS A 246 4.36 4.41 -19.60
C LYS A 246 4.05 5.74 -20.29
N GLY A 247 4.61 6.82 -19.75
CA GLY A 247 4.38 8.19 -20.23
C GLY A 247 3.37 8.97 -19.39
N ASP A 248 2.49 8.30 -18.63
CA ASP A 248 1.55 8.98 -17.73
C ASP A 248 2.23 9.53 -16.46
N LEU A 249 3.37 8.94 -16.09
CA LEU A 249 4.22 9.29 -14.96
C LEU A 249 5.65 8.73 -15.12
N LYS A 250 6.60 9.18 -14.29
CA LYS A 250 7.93 8.57 -14.22
C LYS A 250 7.86 7.20 -13.54
N PRO A 251 8.76 6.26 -13.86
CA PRO A 251 8.74 4.92 -13.27
C PRO A 251 8.64 4.89 -11.74
N ASN A 252 9.32 5.79 -11.06
CA ASN A 252 9.36 5.89 -9.60
C ASN A 252 8.23 6.74 -8.98
N GLU A 253 7.20 7.07 -9.74
CA GLU A 253 6.01 7.79 -9.25
C GLU A 253 4.78 6.88 -9.28
N HIS A 254 3.85 7.09 -8.34
CA HIS A 254 2.54 6.43 -8.30
C HIS A 254 1.46 7.48 -7.99
N LEU A 255 1.05 8.23 -9.02
CA LEU A 255 0.21 9.42 -8.85
C LEU A 255 -1.30 9.07 -8.74
N PRO A 256 -2.12 9.87 -8.03
CA PRO A 256 -3.57 9.73 -8.07
C PRO A 256 -4.14 10.15 -9.44
N ASN A 257 -5.43 9.85 -9.67
CA ASN A 257 -6.22 10.37 -10.79
C ASN A 257 -5.67 10.01 -12.19
N LYS A 258 -5.28 8.75 -12.36
CA LYS A 258 -4.79 8.18 -13.62
C LYS A 258 -5.70 7.07 -14.12
N ASN A 259 -5.66 6.82 -15.43
CA ASN A 259 -6.22 5.58 -15.97
C ASN A 259 -5.21 4.46 -15.72
N VAL A 260 -5.62 3.44 -14.99
CA VAL A 260 -4.75 2.36 -14.52
C VAL A 260 -5.40 1.00 -14.77
N GLU A 261 -4.59 -0.04 -14.69
CA GLU A 261 -5.06 -1.42 -14.76
C GLU A 261 -4.80 -2.13 -13.43
N LEU A 262 -5.81 -2.79 -12.88
CA LEU A 262 -5.59 -3.80 -11.84
C LEU A 262 -5.34 -5.13 -12.54
N ARG A 263 -4.16 -5.71 -12.28
CA ARG A 263 -3.65 -6.90 -12.98
C ARG A 263 -3.29 -8.00 -12.00
N PHE A 264 -3.31 -9.23 -12.48
CA PHE A 264 -3.03 -10.43 -11.70
C PHE A 264 -2.01 -11.31 -12.43
N ILE A 265 -1.11 -11.92 -11.68
CA ILE A 265 -0.15 -12.92 -12.17
C ILE A 265 -0.11 -14.12 -11.21
N PRO A 266 0.07 -15.36 -11.68
CA PRO A 266 0.38 -16.47 -10.78
C PRO A 266 1.65 -16.19 -9.97
N ALA A 267 1.68 -16.54 -8.69
CA ALA A 267 2.82 -16.31 -7.80
C ALA A 267 4.10 -17.05 -8.24
N LYS A 268 3.97 -18.07 -9.10
CA LYS A 268 5.08 -18.76 -9.76
C LYS A 268 5.63 -18.04 -11.00
N GLY A 269 5.10 -16.87 -11.33
CA GLY A 269 5.39 -16.13 -12.56
C GLY A 269 4.51 -16.54 -13.74
N GLY A 270 4.75 -15.90 -14.89
CA GLY A 270 3.98 -16.09 -16.13
C GLY A 270 3.53 -14.76 -16.73
N THR A 271 2.49 -14.79 -17.56
CA THR A 271 1.93 -13.58 -18.18
C THR A 271 0.87 -12.96 -17.28
N PRO A 272 1.00 -11.69 -16.87
CA PRO A 272 -0.06 -11.01 -16.15
C PRO A 272 -1.31 -10.79 -17.01
N LYS A 273 -2.47 -10.82 -16.36
CA LYS A 273 -3.77 -10.54 -16.98
C LYS A 273 -4.40 -9.30 -16.35
N THR A 274 -4.98 -8.45 -17.19
CA THR A 274 -5.79 -7.33 -16.74
C THR A 274 -7.14 -7.82 -16.28
N LEU A 275 -7.48 -7.57 -15.02
CA LEU A 275 -8.79 -7.90 -14.47
C LEU A 275 -9.76 -6.75 -14.73
N ILE A 276 -9.31 -5.52 -14.51
CA ILE A 276 -10.13 -4.32 -14.68
C ILE A 276 -9.27 -3.11 -15.05
N LYS A 277 -9.80 -2.24 -15.90
CA LYS A 277 -9.30 -0.87 -16.10
C LYS A 277 -10.19 0.10 -15.33
N LEU A 278 -9.58 1.03 -14.61
CA LEU A 278 -10.30 1.99 -13.76
C LEU A 278 -9.58 3.34 -13.73
N PHE A 279 -10.28 4.36 -13.25
CA PHE A 279 -9.69 5.65 -12.92
C PHE A 279 -9.30 5.65 -11.44
N GLY A 280 -8.00 5.74 -11.16
CA GLY A 280 -7.45 5.74 -9.82
C GLY A 280 -5.93 5.85 -9.78
N GLY A 281 -5.25 4.96 -9.06
CA GLY A 281 -3.81 5.02 -8.85
C GLY A 281 -3.47 5.02 -7.36
N GLN A 282 -2.82 6.08 -6.89
CA GLN A 282 -2.63 6.30 -5.45
C GLN A 282 -3.98 6.20 -4.72
N GLY A 283 -4.02 5.42 -3.65
CA GLY A 283 -5.22 5.16 -2.85
C GLY A 283 -6.05 3.98 -3.32
N THR A 284 -5.83 3.45 -4.53
CA THR A 284 -6.62 2.31 -5.03
C THR A 284 -6.34 1.04 -4.24
N ILE A 285 -5.05 0.66 -4.08
CA ILE A 285 -4.58 -0.58 -3.45
C ILE A 285 -3.15 -0.42 -2.86
N ASN A 286 -2.90 0.54 -1.97
CA ASN A 286 -1.55 0.68 -1.39
C ASN A 286 -1.17 -0.47 -0.42
N VAL A 287 -2.20 -1.17 0.09
CA VAL A 287 -2.11 -2.23 1.10
C VAL A 287 -2.81 -3.47 0.58
N ASN A 288 -2.48 -4.64 1.12
CA ASN A 288 -3.08 -5.89 0.67
C ASN A 288 -4.61 -5.87 0.83
N SER A 289 -5.32 -5.89 -0.30
CA SER A 289 -6.77 -5.82 -0.37
C SER A 289 -7.47 -7.16 -0.64
N TRP A 290 -6.74 -8.29 -0.53
CA TRP A 290 -7.33 -9.62 -0.69
C TRP A 290 -8.27 -9.96 0.45
N ALA A 291 -9.42 -10.53 0.11
CA ALA A 291 -10.25 -11.23 1.09
C ALA A 291 -9.55 -12.52 1.55
N PRO A 292 -9.80 -12.97 2.80
CA PRO A 292 -9.25 -14.22 3.33
C PRO A 292 -9.56 -15.46 2.47
N ASP A 293 -10.64 -15.41 1.68
CA ASP A 293 -11.06 -16.48 0.79
C ASP A 293 -10.22 -16.61 -0.50
N SER A 294 -9.30 -15.68 -0.77
CA SER A 294 -8.49 -15.61 -2.00
C SER A 294 -9.29 -15.54 -3.30
N LYS A 295 -10.58 -15.18 -3.24
CA LYS A 295 -11.47 -15.06 -4.39
C LYS A 295 -11.96 -13.64 -4.60
N ARG A 296 -12.05 -12.85 -3.52
CA ARG A 296 -12.45 -11.46 -3.58
C ARG A 296 -11.26 -10.54 -3.36
N PHE A 297 -11.27 -9.41 -4.04
CA PHE A 297 -10.25 -8.38 -3.92
C PHE A 297 -10.91 -7.02 -3.85
N ALA A 298 -10.64 -6.25 -2.79
CA ALA A 298 -11.16 -4.91 -2.62
C ALA A 298 -10.28 -3.89 -3.34
N PHE A 299 -10.85 -2.75 -3.74
CA PHE A 299 -10.11 -1.63 -4.30
C PHE A 299 -10.96 -0.36 -4.23
N VAL A 300 -10.31 0.80 -4.41
CA VAL A 300 -11.02 2.07 -4.59
C VAL A 300 -10.82 2.60 -5.99
N SER A 301 -11.94 2.91 -6.66
CA SER A 301 -11.94 3.71 -7.89
C SER A 301 -12.48 5.11 -7.61
N TYR A 302 -12.17 6.05 -8.49
CA TYR A 302 -12.44 7.46 -8.26
C TYR A 302 -13.18 8.10 -9.43
N LYS A 303 -13.87 9.19 -9.13
CA LYS A 303 -14.43 10.12 -10.11
C LYS A 303 -14.15 11.55 -9.66
N LEU A 304 -13.63 12.37 -10.57
CA LEU A 304 -13.49 13.80 -10.30
C LEU A 304 -14.85 14.50 -10.43
N ASN A 305 -15.19 15.29 -9.42
CA ASN A 305 -16.35 16.16 -9.43
C ASN A 305 -16.02 17.38 -10.30
N GLN A 306 -16.91 17.68 -11.25
CA GLN A 306 -16.80 18.84 -12.12
C GLN A 306 -17.20 20.12 -11.39
#